data_AF-A0A1G6RFB2-F1
#
_entry.id   AF-A0A1G6RFB2-F1
#
_cell.length_a   1.000
_cell.length_b   1.000
_cell.length_c   1.000
_cell.angle_alpha   90.00
_cell.angle_beta   90.00
_cell.angle_gamma   90.00
#
_symmetry.space_group_name_H-M   'P 1'
#
loop_
_entity.id
_entity.type
_entity.pdbx_description
1 polymer ?
#
loop_
_entity_poly.entity_id
_entity_poly.type
_entity_poly.pdbx_seq_one_letter_code
_entity_poly.pdbx_strand_id
1 'polypeptide(L)'
;MIKILFAADGINMEQEAFSFIRELNRETPVYLYGVFLPKRSLRYWLLRAGSLFLLPPYDDRTQQQLIVAPARFAALYNKYRNKHSSCWGRGETPVLKLKKESRYADLLVIGYAVLPV
;
A
#
# COMPACT_ATOMS: atom_id res chain seq x y z
N MET A 1 20.31 -5.27 2.74
CA MET A 1 18.89 -5.63 2.85
C MET A 1 18.09 -4.38 2.59
N ILE A 2 17.24 -4.37 1.56
CA ILE A 2 16.45 -3.20 1.15
C ILE A 2 15.06 -3.29 1.80
N LYS A 3 14.60 -2.20 2.43
CA LYS A 3 13.25 -2.08 2.98
C LYS A 3 12.37 -1.41 1.95
N ILE A 4 11.38 -2.13 1.46
CA ILE A 4 10.43 -1.61 0.48
C ILE A 4 9.08 -1.39 1.18
N LEU A 5 8.51 -0.21 1.00
CA LEU A 5 7.12 0.08 1.32
C LEU A 5 6.29 -0.06 0.02
N PHE A 6 5.30 -0.94 0.04
CA PHE A 6 4.38 -1.18 -1.06
C PHE A 6 3.01 -0.59 -0.73
N ALA A 7 2.55 0.33 -1.56
CA ALA A 7 1.24 0.95 -1.44
C ALA A 7 0.28 0.37 -2.50
N ALA A 8 -0.83 -0.21 -2.04
CA ALA A 8 -1.84 -0.82 -2.91
C ALA A 8 -3.27 -0.47 -2.47
N ASP A 9 -4.22 -0.61 -3.39
CA ASP A 9 -5.63 -0.29 -3.14
C ASP A 9 -6.42 -1.37 -2.35
N GLY A 10 -5.73 -2.48 -2.05
CA GLY A 10 -6.26 -3.66 -1.37
C GLY A 10 -7.08 -4.63 -2.22
N ILE A 11 -7.40 -4.27 -3.48
CA ILE A 11 -8.23 -5.08 -4.38
C ILE A 11 -7.43 -5.51 -5.60
N ASN A 12 -6.74 -4.55 -6.23
CA ASN A 12 -5.92 -4.72 -7.39
C ASN A 12 -4.46 -4.80 -6.93
N MET A 13 -3.99 -6.03 -6.69
CA MET A 13 -2.56 -6.26 -6.53
C MET A 13 -1.93 -6.41 -7.90
N GLU A 14 -1.12 -5.42 -8.27
CA GLU A 14 -0.43 -5.39 -9.56
C GLU A 14 0.68 -6.43 -9.60
N GLN A 15 0.51 -7.39 -10.51
CA GLN A 15 1.48 -8.45 -10.72
C GLN A 15 2.84 -7.89 -11.16
N GLU A 16 2.83 -6.74 -11.84
CA GLU A 16 4.00 -6.05 -12.35
C GLU A 16 4.87 -5.51 -11.21
N ALA A 17 4.26 -4.78 -10.26
CA ALA A 17 4.95 -4.26 -9.09
C ALA A 17 5.54 -5.39 -8.23
N PHE A 18 4.80 -6.49 -8.08
CA PHE A 18 5.29 -7.69 -7.40
C PHE A 18 6.42 -8.38 -8.15
N SER A 19 6.36 -8.44 -9.48
CA SER A 19 7.40 -9.04 -10.31
C SER A 19 8.70 -8.26 -10.20
N PHE A 20 8.62 -6.92 -10.17
CA PHE A 20 9.75 -6.05 -9.89
C PHE A 20 10.38 -6.35 -8.52
N ILE A 21 9.57 -6.39 -7.45
CA ILE A 21 10.09 -6.66 -6.11
C ILE A 21 10.69 -8.08 -6.02
N ARG A 22 10.11 -9.06 -6.71
CA ARG A 22 10.63 -10.42 -6.77
C ARG A 22 12.01 -10.47 -7.42
N GLU A 23 12.19 -9.76 -8.53
CA GLU A 23 13.49 -9.70 -9.20
C GLU A 23 14.53 -9.00 -8.32
N LEU A 24 14.14 -7.89 -7.69
CA LEU A 24 15.00 -7.18 -6.74
C LEU A 24 15.45 -8.09 -5.58
N ASN A 25 14.55 -8.93 -5.07
CA ASN A 25 14.83 -9.86 -3.98
C ASN A 25 15.80 -10.99 -4.37
N ARG A 26 15.95 -11.31 -5.67
CA ARG A 26 16.94 -12.29 -6.15
C ARG A 26 18.36 -11.74 -6.06
N GLU A 27 18.52 -10.45 -6.35
CA GLU A 27 19.83 -9.80 -6.34
C GLU A 27 20.22 -9.31 -4.94
N THR A 28 19.24 -8.82 -4.16
CA THR A 28 19.49 -8.28 -2.82
C THR A 28 18.33 -8.63 -1.89
N PRO A 29 18.57 -9.11 -0.65
CA PRO A 29 17.49 -9.43 0.29
C PRO A 29 16.55 -8.23 0.52
N VAL A 30 15.24 -8.46 0.34
CA VAL A 30 14.18 -7.45 0.49
C VAL A 30 13.33 -7.75 1.73
N TYR A 31 13.08 -6.70 2.52
CA TYR A 31 12.02 -6.66 3.51
C TYR A 31 10.85 -5.87 2.91
N LEU A 32 9.70 -6.51 2.66
CA LEU A 32 8.54 -5.83 2.08
C LEU A 32 7.51 -5.51 3.16
N TYR A 33 7.10 -4.26 3.23
CA TYR A 33 6.01 -3.80 4.08
C TYR A 33 4.84 -3.30 3.23
N GLY A 34 3.62 -3.74 3.54
CA GLY A 34 2.42 -3.42 2.76
C GLY A 34 1.52 -2.40 3.46
N VAL A 35 1.18 -1.32 2.75
CA VAL A 35 0.18 -0.34 3.19
C VAL A 35 -1.00 -0.37 2.21
N PHE A 36 -2.16 -0.74 2.74
CA PHE A 36 -3.40 -0.84 1.99
C PHE A 36 -4.24 0.40 2.18
N LEU A 37 -4.50 1.07 1.07
CA LEU A 37 -5.23 2.32 1.00
C LEU A 37 -6.49 2.09 0.18
N PRO A 38 -7.61 2.74 0.47
CA PRO A 38 -8.80 2.59 -0.37
C PRO A 38 -8.62 3.24 -1.75
N LYS A 39 -9.19 2.66 -2.83
CA LYS A 39 -9.09 3.11 -4.24
C LYS A 39 -9.23 4.62 -4.45
N ARG A 40 -10.16 5.26 -3.75
CA ARG A 40 -10.46 6.70 -3.94
C ARG A 40 -9.47 7.63 -3.24
N SER A 41 -8.65 7.10 -2.35
CA SER A 41 -8.07 7.86 -1.26
C SER A 41 -6.79 8.62 -1.63
N LEU A 42 -6.01 8.12 -2.59
CA LEU A 42 -4.85 8.83 -3.13
C LEU A 42 -5.26 9.91 -4.15
N ARG A 43 -6.21 9.60 -5.05
CA ARG A 43 -6.79 10.53 -6.03
C ARG A 43 -7.36 11.78 -5.37
N TYR A 44 -8.22 11.62 -4.36
CA TYR A 44 -8.81 12.76 -3.66
C TYR A 44 -7.77 13.60 -2.95
N TRP A 45 -6.62 13.04 -2.58
CA TRP A 45 -5.59 13.76 -1.85
C TRP A 45 -4.61 14.45 -2.81
N LEU A 46 -4.11 13.76 -3.84
CA LEU A 46 -3.24 14.33 -4.88
C LEU A 46 -3.93 15.49 -5.62
N LEU A 47 -5.22 15.37 -5.91
CA LEU A 47 -6.02 16.44 -6.52
C LEU A 47 -6.38 17.58 -5.55
N ARG A 48 -6.27 17.38 -4.23
CA ARG A 48 -6.67 18.34 -3.19
C ARG A 48 -5.53 18.76 -2.26
N ALA A 49 -4.28 18.64 -2.70
CA ALA A 49 -3.09 19.03 -1.94
C ALA A 49 -3.00 20.54 -1.59
N GLY A 50 -4.11 21.29 -1.68
CA GLY A 50 -4.28 22.66 -1.22
C GLY A 50 -5.59 22.97 -0.46
N SER A 51 -6.48 22.01 -0.19
CA SER A 51 -7.78 22.31 0.46
C SER A 51 -8.11 21.37 1.64
N LEU A 52 -8.29 21.95 2.83
CA LEU A 52 -8.83 21.31 4.04
C LEU A 52 -10.32 20.93 3.83
N PHE A 53 -10.59 19.80 3.20
CA PHE A 53 -11.94 19.23 3.22
C PHE A 53 -11.94 17.83 3.81
N LEU A 54 -12.83 17.64 4.78
CA LEU A 54 -13.19 16.36 5.39
C LEU A 54 -13.53 15.36 4.29
N LEU A 55 -12.76 14.28 4.21
CA LEU A 55 -13.12 13.14 3.36
C LEU A 55 -14.37 12.49 3.96
N PRO A 56 -15.38 12.14 3.15
CA PRO A 56 -16.49 11.34 3.64
C PRO A 56 -15.95 10.00 4.18
N PRO A 57 -16.54 9.47 5.26
CA PRO A 57 -16.15 8.18 5.80
C PRO A 57 -16.28 7.09 4.72
N TYR A 58 -15.38 6.11 4.76
CA TYR A 58 -15.44 4.96 3.84
C TYR A 58 -16.71 4.15 4.08
N ASP A 59 -17.34 3.68 3.00
CA ASP A 59 -18.47 2.75 3.09
C ASP A 59 -18.04 1.40 3.68
N ASP A 60 -19.01 0.64 4.20
CA ASP A 60 -18.75 -0.64 4.86
C ASP A 60 -18.06 -1.66 3.93
N ARG A 61 -18.33 -1.60 2.62
CA ARG A 61 -17.70 -2.46 1.61
C ARG A 61 -16.22 -2.17 1.48
N THR A 62 -15.85 -0.89 1.44
CA THR A 62 -14.46 -0.42 1.37
C THR A 62 -13.72 -0.79 2.66
N GLN A 63 -14.37 -0.66 3.81
CA GLN A 63 -13.79 -1.09 5.09
C GLN A 63 -13.54 -2.60 5.12
N GLN A 64 -14.52 -3.40 4.69
CA GLN A 64 -14.35 -4.86 4.60
C GLN A 64 -13.20 -5.23 3.65
N GLN A 65 -13.10 -4.60 2.49
CA GLN A 65 -12.02 -4.85 1.54
C GLN A 65 -10.63 -4.55 2.13
N LEU A 66 -10.52 -3.48 2.92
CA LEU A 66 -9.28 -3.12 3.60
C LEU A 66 -8.90 -4.10 4.72
N ILE A 67 -9.87 -4.80 5.32
CA ILE A 67 -9.61 -5.84 6.32
C ILE A 67 -9.06 -7.12 5.67
N VAL A 68 -9.59 -7.54 4.51
CA VAL A 68 -9.10 -8.74 3.80
C VAL A 68 -7.84 -8.51 2.96
N ALA A 69 -7.54 -7.26 2.59
CA ALA A 69 -6.37 -6.92 1.78
C ALA A 69 -5.02 -7.37 2.39
N PRO A 70 -4.74 -7.13 3.69
CA PRO A 70 -3.59 -7.69 4.39
C PRO A 70 -3.46 -9.21 4.28
N ALA A 71 -4.56 -9.94 4.45
CA ALA A 71 -4.54 -11.40 4.40
C ALA A 71 -4.24 -11.93 2.99
N ARG A 72 -4.82 -11.29 1.95
CA ARG A 72 -4.51 -11.59 0.54
C ARG A 72 -3.05 -11.29 0.22
N PHE A 73 -2.54 -10.18 0.73
CA PHE A 73 -1.15 -9.79 0.56
C PHE A 73 -0.21 -10.80 1.20
N ALA A 74 -0.47 -11.16 2.46
CA ALA A 74 0.28 -12.15 3.20
C ALA A 74 0.29 -13.51 2.50
N ALA A 75 -0.85 -13.96 1.97
CA ALA A 75 -0.95 -15.22 1.22
C ALA A 75 -0.08 -15.21 -0.04
N LEU A 76 -0.10 -14.10 -0.80
CA LEU A 76 0.76 -13.94 -1.97
C LEU A 76 2.24 -13.83 -1.58
N TYR A 77 2.57 -13.16 -0.48
CA TYR A 77 3.95 -12.92 -0.04
C TYR A 77 4.61 -14.11 0.68
N ASN A 78 3.84 -14.88 1.47
CA ASN A 78 4.32 -16.07 2.17
C ASN A 78 4.76 -17.17 1.19
N LYS A 79 4.15 -17.22 0.00
CA LYS A 79 4.62 -18.07 -1.10
C LYS A 79 6.09 -17.79 -1.46
N TYR A 80 6.60 -16.59 -1.15
CA TYR A 80 7.94 -16.13 -1.52
C TYR A 80 8.91 -16.00 -0.33
N ARG A 81 8.60 -16.56 0.85
CA ARG A 81 9.47 -16.61 2.06
C ARG A 81 9.98 -15.25 2.57
N ASN A 82 9.26 -14.16 2.28
CA ASN A 82 9.67 -12.82 2.65
C ASN A 82 9.00 -12.35 3.94
N LYS A 83 9.75 -11.63 4.80
CA LYS A 83 9.19 -10.98 5.99
C LYS A 83 8.29 -9.83 5.54
N HIS A 84 7.05 -9.83 6.04
CA HIS A 84 6.09 -8.77 5.78
C HIS A 84 5.38 -8.30 7.04
N SER A 85 4.91 -7.05 7.00
CA SER A 85 3.96 -6.52 7.97
C SER A 85 2.93 -5.68 7.21
N SER A 86 1.73 -5.61 7.76
CA SER A 86 0.60 -4.92 7.18
C SER A 86 -0.07 -4.10 8.26
N CYS A 87 -0.13 -2.78 8.10
CA CYS A 87 -0.77 -1.91 9.08
C CYS A 87 -2.05 -1.32 8.50
N TRP A 88 -3.17 -1.51 9.21
CA TRP A 88 -4.38 -0.72 9.02
C TRP A 88 -4.64 0.10 10.29
N GLY A 89 -4.83 1.41 10.15
CA GLY A 89 -5.03 2.32 11.26
C GLY A 89 -6.26 3.18 10.98
N ARG A 90 -7.26 3.12 11.86
CA ARG A 90 -8.45 3.99 11.75
C ARG A 90 -8.04 5.45 11.97
N GLY A 91 -8.58 6.35 11.16
CA GLY A 91 -8.55 7.80 11.42
C GLY A 91 -7.42 8.60 10.77
N GLU A 92 -6.37 7.98 10.22
CA GLU A 92 -5.32 8.69 9.48
C GLU A 92 -5.60 8.73 7.97
N THR A 93 -5.28 9.85 7.32
CA THR A 93 -5.38 9.92 5.86
C THR A 93 -4.33 9.02 5.20
N PRO A 94 -4.64 8.41 4.04
CA PRO A 94 -3.73 7.55 3.28
C PRO A 94 -2.34 8.16 3.06
N VAL A 95 -2.29 9.46 2.75
CA VAL A 95 -1.03 10.15 2.45
C VAL A 95 -0.23 10.46 3.71
N LEU A 96 -0.88 10.87 4.80
CA LEU A 96 -0.17 11.02 6.07
C LEU A 96 0.42 9.69 6.53
N LYS A 97 -0.33 8.61 6.34
CA LYS A 97 0.16 7.27 6.65
C LYS A 97 1.32 6.87 5.74
N LEU A 98 1.21 7.04 4.42
CA LEU A 98 2.33 6.78 3.52
C LEU A 98 3.56 7.61 3.89
N LYS A 99 3.40 8.91 4.18
CA LYS A 99 4.49 9.80 4.61
C LYS A 99 5.13 9.33 5.92
N LYS A 100 4.31 8.84 6.87
CA LYS A 100 4.77 8.34 8.17
C LYS A 100 5.48 6.99 8.05
N GLU A 101 5.01 6.11 7.17
CA GLU A 101 5.58 4.77 6.98
C GLU A 101 6.80 4.81 6.03
N SER A 102 6.80 5.72 5.04
CA SER A 102 7.88 5.85 4.05
C SER A 102 9.21 6.27 4.66
N ARG A 103 9.20 6.94 5.82
CA ARG A 103 10.43 7.31 6.55
C ARG A 103 11.27 6.10 6.98
N TYR A 104 10.67 4.91 6.99
CA TYR A 104 11.32 3.65 7.36
C TYR A 104 11.67 2.77 6.17
N ALA A 105 11.35 3.20 4.96
CA ALA A 105 11.59 2.47 3.73
C ALA A 105 12.69 3.14 2.92
N ASP A 106 13.53 2.32 2.28
CA ASP A 106 14.56 2.76 1.34
C ASP A 106 13.93 3.01 -0.04
N LEU A 107 12.83 2.31 -0.35
CA LEU A 107 12.10 2.41 -1.61
C LEU A 107 10.58 2.37 -1.37
N LEU A 108 9.87 3.28 -2.04
CA LEU A 108 8.40 3.29 -2.10
C LEU A 108 7.96 2.80 -3.48
N VAL A 109 7.22 1.70 -3.52
CA VAL A 109 6.57 1.17 -4.73
C VAL A 109 5.07 1.42 -4.62
N ILE A 110 4.51 2.12 -5.60
CA ILE A 110 3.09 2.46 -5.65
C ILE A 110 2.50 1.75 -6.87
N GLY A 111 1.43 0.98 -6.65
CA GLY A 111 0.68 0.42 -7.76
C GLY A 111 -0.03 1.50 -8.59
N TYR A 112 -0.02 1.38 -9.90
CA TYR A 112 -0.76 2.26 -10.82
C TYR A 112 -2.26 2.38 -10.49
N ALA A 113 -2.89 1.33 -9.96
CA ALA A 113 -4.29 1.30 -9.52
C ALA A 113 -4.56 2.27 -8.35
N VAL A 114 -3.50 2.70 -7.67
CA VAL A 114 -3.53 3.73 -6.63
C VAL A 114 -3.23 5.12 -7.20
N LEU A 115 -2.62 5.20 -8.39
CA LEU A 115 -2.30 6.45 -9.09
C LEU A 115 -3.49 6.89 -9.98
N PRO A 116 -3.66 8.21 -10.20
CA PRO A 116 -4.68 8.72 -11.11
C PRO A 116 -4.34 8.37 -12.57
N VAL A 117 -5.33 7.91 -13.34
CA VAL A 117 -5.37 8.03 -14.80
C VAL A 117 -6.13 9.31 -15.15
#